data_AF-A0A7S4HVF8-F1
#
_entry.id   AF-A0A7S4HVF8-F1
#
_cell.length_a   1.000
_cell.length_b   1.000
_cell.length_c   1.000
_cell.angle_alpha   90.00
_cell.angle_beta   90.00
_cell.angle_gamma   90.00
#
_symmetry.space_group_name_H-M   'P 1'
#
loop_
_entity.id
_entity.type
_entity.pdbx_description
1 polymer ?
#
loop_
_entity_poly.entity_id
_entity_poly.type
_entity_poly.pdbx_seq_one_letter_code
_entity_poly.pdbx_strand_id
1 'polypeptide(L)'
;FFSMARDGLLFSWFAQIHPKFQTPMNATLTTGAASALMALLLDIETLADMVSIGTLLAFTIVCSAVLTIRYTSKQRPYQSATFIVLFILAVSIAAFLVVFQVHWFFWSIFAVLALIPAALLFLQETVNIPENFATPLVPAVPLLGITFNVFMMANLGYATWIRLVIWLVIGVLFYFLYSIRKSKLAQPITDEATVDDTEEIELEELPKDSI
;
A
#
# COMPACT_ATOMS: atom_id res chain seq x y z
N PHE A 1 2.94 -12.03 -6.88
CA PHE A 1 3.75 -12.02 -8.13
C PHE A 1 2.90 -12.26 -9.37
N PHE A 2 2.13 -13.35 -9.45
CA PHE A 2 1.32 -13.70 -10.63
C PHE A 2 0.35 -12.58 -11.09
N SER A 3 -0.48 -12.05 -10.18
CA SER A 3 -1.45 -10.99 -10.50
C SER A 3 -0.76 -9.71 -10.99
N MET A 4 0.29 -9.26 -10.28
CA MET A 4 1.10 -8.11 -10.68
C MET A 4 1.83 -8.29 -12.03
N ALA A 5 2.28 -9.50 -12.37
CA ALA A 5 2.89 -9.80 -13.66
C ALA A 5 1.85 -9.83 -14.80
N ARG A 6 0.63 -10.27 -14.52
CA ARG A 6 -0.51 -10.22 -15.45
C ARG A 6 -0.95 -8.78 -15.73
N ASP A 7 -0.92 -7.93 -14.71
CA ASP A 7 -1.22 -6.50 -14.81
C ASP A 7 -0.08 -5.71 -15.49
N GLY A 8 0.98 -6.39 -15.95
CA GLY A 8 2.12 -5.80 -16.67
C GLY A 8 3.13 -5.06 -15.78
N LEU A 9 2.92 -5.04 -14.46
CA LEU A 9 3.75 -4.35 -13.48
C LEU A 9 5.08 -5.09 -13.21
N LEU A 10 5.16 -6.40 -13.50
CA LEU A 10 6.37 -7.22 -13.34
C LEU A 10 6.74 -7.98 -14.63
N PHE A 11 7.94 -8.58 -14.68
CA PHE A 11 8.41 -9.35 -15.84
C PHE A 11 7.35 -10.34 -16.34
N SER A 12 6.96 -10.26 -17.62
CA SER A 12 5.90 -11.08 -18.22
C SER A 12 6.17 -12.58 -18.18
N TRP A 13 7.42 -12.97 -17.93
CA TRP A 13 7.82 -14.35 -17.71
C TRP A 13 7.25 -14.95 -16.40
N PHE A 14 7.00 -14.13 -15.37
CA PHE A 14 6.34 -14.56 -14.13
C PHE A 14 4.84 -14.82 -14.28
N ALA A 15 4.24 -14.42 -15.41
CA ALA A 15 2.83 -14.69 -15.72
C ALA A 15 2.63 -16.03 -16.45
N GLN A 16 3.70 -16.73 -16.83
CA GLN A 16 3.59 -18.03 -17.50
C GLN A 16 3.17 -19.12 -16.50
N ILE A 17 2.01 -19.71 -16.74
CA ILE A 17 1.45 -20.82 -15.96
C ILE A 17 1.74 -22.16 -16.64
N HIS A 18 2.04 -23.18 -15.84
CA HIS A 18 2.28 -24.53 -16.37
C HIS A 18 0.97 -25.18 -16.86
N PRO A 19 0.91 -25.74 -18.09
CA PRO A 19 -0.34 -26.19 -18.71
C PRO A 19 -1.07 -27.33 -17.97
N LYS A 20 -0.35 -28.16 -17.20
CA LYS A 20 -0.93 -29.28 -16.44
C LYS A 20 -1.24 -28.98 -14.96
N PHE A 21 -0.52 -28.04 -14.36
CA PHE A 21 -0.60 -27.76 -12.91
C PHE A 21 -1.19 -26.38 -12.61
N GLN A 22 -1.42 -25.55 -13.63
CA GLN A 22 -1.97 -24.19 -13.55
C GLN A 22 -1.30 -23.27 -12.52
N THR A 23 -0.08 -23.62 -12.08
CA THR A 23 0.71 -22.85 -11.11
C THR A 23 1.87 -22.13 -11.80
N PRO A 24 2.26 -20.93 -11.32
CA PRO A 24 3.38 -20.16 -11.85
C PRO A 24 4.71 -20.72 -11.34
N MET A 25 5.12 -21.88 -11.86
CA MET A 25 6.33 -22.62 -11.40
C MET A 25 7.60 -21.75 -11.44
N ASN A 26 7.76 -20.97 -12.50
CA ASN A 26 8.89 -20.06 -12.71
C ASN A 26 9.01 -19.00 -11.61
N ALA A 27 7.87 -18.45 -11.15
CA ALA A 27 7.84 -17.50 -10.06
C ALA A 27 8.24 -18.17 -8.73
N THR A 28 7.67 -19.34 -8.43
CA THR A 28 7.97 -20.07 -7.21
C THR A 28 9.45 -20.48 -7.11
N LEU A 29 10.01 -21.02 -8.21
CA LEU A 29 11.40 -21.49 -8.23
C LEU A 29 12.39 -20.34 -8.04
N THR A 30 12.17 -19.21 -8.73
CA THR A 30 13.05 -18.04 -8.59
C THR A 30 12.97 -17.40 -7.21
N THR A 31 11.78 -17.25 -6.63
CA THR A 31 11.64 -16.70 -5.27
C THR A 31 12.21 -17.65 -4.21
N GLY A 32 12.04 -18.96 -4.39
CA GLY A 32 12.59 -19.99 -3.49
C GLY A 32 14.10 -20.09 -3.58
N ALA A 33 14.68 -20.01 -4.79
CA ALA A 33 16.12 -19.96 -4.97
C ALA A 33 16.72 -18.67 -4.39
N ALA A 34 16.06 -17.53 -4.59
CA ALA A 34 16.49 -16.25 -4.03
C ALA A 34 16.43 -16.26 -2.49
N SER A 35 15.36 -16.78 -1.88
CA SER A 35 15.26 -16.88 -0.42
C SER A 35 16.26 -17.86 0.17
N ALA A 36 16.49 -19.01 -0.47
CA ALA A 36 17.50 -19.98 -0.05
C ALA A 36 18.91 -19.39 -0.12
N LEU A 37 19.22 -18.64 -1.17
CA LEU A 37 20.50 -17.94 -1.31
C LEU A 37 20.67 -16.88 -0.21
N MET A 38 19.63 -16.08 0.07
CA MET A 38 19.69 -15.08 1.15
C MET A 38 19.86 -15.73 2.52
N ALA A 39 19.20 -16.86 2.78
CA ALA A 39 19.35 -17.61 4.04
C ALA A 39 20.74 -18.25 4.21
N LEU A 40 21.45 -18.52 3.11
CA LEU A 40 22.81 -19.06 3.15
C LEU A 40 23.88 -17.95 3.32
N LEU A 41 23.60 -16.74 2.83
CA LEU A 41 24.53 -15.61 2.85
C LEU A 41 24.37 -14.68 4.07
N LEU A 42 23.26 -14.77 4.80
CA LEU A 42 22.90 -13.85 5.89
C LEU A 42 22.58 -14.61 7.18
N ASP A 43 23.00 -14.05 8.31
CA ASP A 43 22.65 -14.58 9.63
C ASP A 43 21.15 -14.43 9.91
N ILE A 44 20.60 -15.38 10.65
CA ILE A 44 19.17 -15.42 10.99
C ILE A 44 18.68 -14.14 11.67
N GLU A 45 19.50 -13.50 12.51
CA GLU A 45 19.18 -12.21 13.15
C GLU A 45 19.04 -11.09 12.12
N THR A 46 20.01 -10.99 11.21
CA THR A 46 19.96 -9.99 10.14
C THR A 46 18.78 -10.19 9.20
N LEU A 47 18.43 -11.45 8.94
CA LEU A 47 17.29 -11.82 8.11
C LEU A 47 15.97 -11.49 8.83
N ALA A 48 15.88 -11.78 10.13
CA ALA A 48 14.71 -11.47 10.95
C ALA A 48 14.47 -9.96 11.04
N ASP A 49 15.52 -9.16 11.24
CA ASP A 49 15.44 -7.71 11.25
C ASP A 49 14.96 -7.15 9.90
N MET A 50 15.45 -7.71 8.79
CA MET A 50 15.06 -7.31 7.43
C MET A 50 13.60 -7.66 7.12
N VAL A 51 13.14 -8.84 7.53
CA VAL A 51 11.73 -9.23 7.37
C VAL A 51 10.84 -8.37 8.24
N SER A 52 11.22 -8.14 9.50
CA SER A 52 10.43 -7.35 10.46
C SER A 52 10.28 -5.90 10.02
N ILE A 53 11.36 -5.24 9.57
CA ILE A 53 11.24 -3.86 9.06
C ILE A 53 10.38 -3.80 7.80
N GLY A 54 10.44 -4.83 6.94
CA GLY A 54 9.62 -4.93 5.74
C GLY A 54 8.13 -5.09 6.04
N THR A 55 7.77 -5.94 7.00
CA THR A 55 6.36 -6.13 7.41
C THR A 55 5.81 -4.91 8.14
N LEU A 56 6.61 -4.24 8.98
CA LEU A 56 6.22 -3.00 9.65
C LEU A 56 5.98 -1.86 8.66
N LEU A 57 6.82 -1.71 7.62
CA LEU A 57 6.57 -0.75 6.55
C LEU A 57 5.33 -1.09 5.73
N ALA A 58 5.19 -2.36 5.31
CA ALA A 58 4.01 -2.79 4.54
C ALA A 58 2.71 -2.54 5.33
N PHE A 59 2.69 -2.88 6.62
CA PHE A 59 1.53 -2.66 7.47
C PHE A 59 1.24 -1.16 7.67
N THR A 60 2.28 -0.33 7.81
CA THR A 60 2.13 1.14 7.86
C THR A 60 1.52 1.68 6.57
N ILE A 61 2.01 1.26 5.39
CA ILE A 61 1.47 1.66 4.08
C ILE A 61 0.01 1.23 3.94
N VAL A 62 -0.35 0.01 4.37
CA VAL A 62 -1.74 -0.48 4.33
C VAL A 62 -2.64 0.35 5.24
N CYS A 63 -2.23 0.62 6.48
CA CYS A 63 -2.99 1.48 7.39
C CYS A 63 -3.19 2.89 6.82
N SER A 64 -2.14 3.47 6.23
CA SER A 64 -2.23 4.77 5.55
C SER A 64 -3.18 4.72 4.36
N ALA A 65 -3.08 3.70 3.50
CA ALA A 65 -3.94 3.53 2.33
C ALA A 65 -5.42 3.38 2.71
N VAL A 66 -5.72 2.61 3.75
CA VAL A 66 -7.10 2.46 4.28
C VAL A 66 -7.64 3.80 4.77
N LEU A 67 -6.83 4.58 5.51
CA LEU A 67 -7.23 5.93 5.92
C LEU A 67 -7.45 6.85 4.70
N THR A 68 -6.55 6.81 3.71
CA THR A 68 -6.69 7.63 2.51
C THR A 68 -7.96 7.26 1.74
N ILE A 69 -8.27 5.99 1.55
CA ILE A 69 -9.47 5.53 0.83
C ILE A 69 -10.76 5.91 1.57
N ARG A 70 -10.77 5.83 2.91
CA ARG A 70 -11.99 6.12 3.69
C ARG A 70 -12.30 7.61 3.85
N TYR A 71 -11.27 8.46 3.86
CA TYR A 71 -11.40 9.91 4.10
C TYR A 71 -11.19 10.78 2.85
N THR A 72 -10.80 10.20 1.71
CA THR A 72 -10.71 10.93 0.44
C THR A 72 -12.09 11.08 -0.17
N SER A 73 -12.66 12.29 -0.10
CA SER A 73 -13.83 12.64 -0.92
C SER A 73 -13.37 13.20 -2.28
N LYS A 74 -14.16 12.95 -3.32
CA LYS A 74 -13.89 13.43 -4.70
C LYS A 74 -13.67 14.95 -4.78
N GLN A 75 -14.19 15.72 -3.81
CA GLN A 75 -14.08 17.17 -3.77
C GLN A 75 -12.80 17.69 -3.10
N ARG A 76 -12.12 16.92 -2.23
CA ARG A 76 -10.89 17.36 -1.52
C ARG A 76 -9.86 16.22 -1.34
N PRO A 77 -9.23 15.73 -2.42
CA PRO A 77 -8.34 14.57 -2.35
C PRO A 77 -7.03 14.80 -1.56
N TYR A 78 -6.48 16.02 -1.58
CA TYR A 78 -5.16 16.29 -0.98
C TYR A 78 -5.23 16.60 0.52
N GLN A 79 -6.37 17.07 1.03
CA GLN A 79 -6.48 17.54 2.42
C GLN A 79 -6.40 16.37 3.41
N SER A 80 -7.10 15.27 3.14
CA SER A 80 -7.10 14.06 3.98
C SER A 80 -5.73 13.38 3.99
N ALA A 81 -5.07 13.28 2.82
CA ALA A 81 -3.72 12.74 2.72
C ALA A 81 -2.69 13.58 3.51
N THR A 82 -2.84 14.91 3.50
CA THR A 82 -1.96 15.82 4.24
C THR A 82 -2.01 15.54 5.75
N PHE A 83 -3.20 15.36 6.33
CA PHE A 83 -3.32 15.04 7.76
C PHE A 83 -2.70 13.68 8.12
N ILE A 84 -2.85 12.67 7.27
CA ILE A 84 -2.23 11.35 7.48
C ILE A 84 -0.70 11.47 7.43
N VAL A 85 -0.15 12.21 6.47
CA VAL A 85 1.30 12.43 6.37
C VAL A 85 1.83 13.22 7.57
N LEU A 86 1.13 14.27 7.99
CA LEU A 86 1.49 15.04 9.19
C LEU A 86 1.47 14.16 10.45
N PHE A 87 0.49 13.26 10.58
CA PHE A 87 0.42 12.29 11.66
C PHE A 87 1.63 11.35 11.65
N ILE A 88 1.97 10.75 10.50
CA ILE A 88 3.12 9.84 10.36
C ILE A 88 4.43 10.56 10.70
N LEU A 89 4.60 11.81 10.23
CA LEU A 89 5.78 12.60 10.54
C LEU A 89 5.88 12.92 12.04
N ALA A 90 4.78 13.35 12.66
CA ALA A 90 4.75 13.63 14.10
C ALA A 90 5.09 12.38 14.94
N VAL A 91 4.51 11.22 14.60
CA VAL A 91 4.79 9.95 15.27
C VAL A 91 6.24 9.50 15.03
N SER A 92 6.79 9.68 13.83
CA SER A 92 8.19 9.33 13.52
C SER A 92 9.18 10.18 14.32
N ILE A 93 8.92 11.49 14.45
CA ILE A 93 9.71 12.40 15.28
C ILE A 93 9.59 12.00 16.76
N ALA A 94 8.38 11.72 17.24
CA ALA A 94 8.16 11.29 18.61
C ALA A 94 8.92 9.98 18.92
N ALA A 95 8.85 8.99 18.01
CA ALA A 95 9.53 7.71 18.16
C ALA A 95 11.06 7.89 18.19
N PHE A 96 11.60 8.73 17.31
CA PHE A 96 13.02 9.08 17.33
C PHE A 96 13.44 9.68 18.67
N LEU A 97 12.69 10.64 19.22
CA LEU A 97 13.02 11.25 20.51
C LEU A 97 13.01 10.27 21.68
N VAL A 98 12.14 9.25 21.65
CA VAL A 98 12.14 8.18 22.66
C VAL A 98 13.44 7.38 22.60
N VAL A 99 13.88 7.02 21.40
CA VAL A 99 15.12 6.24 21.21
C VAL A 99 16.34 7.00 21.71
N PHE A 100 16.37 8.33 21.53
CA PHE A 100 17.45 9.19 22.00
C PHE A 100 17.41 9.49 23.51
N GLN A 101 16.54 8.82 24.27
CA GLN A 101 16.39 8.98 25.72
C GLN A 101 16.22 10.45 26.15
N VAL A 102 15.60 11.26 25.28
CA VAL A 102 15.32 12.65 25.58
C VAL A 102 14.27 12.68 26.70
N HIS A 103 14.40 13.65 27.63
CA HIS A 103 13.46 13.81 28.74
C HIS A 103 11.99 13.66 28.30
N TRP A 104 11.16 13.04 29.16
CA TRP A 104 9.75 12.74 28.86
C TRP A 104 8.97 13.95 28.33
N PHE A 105 9.40 15.17 28.68
CA PHE A 105 8.68 16.41 28.41
C PHE A 105 8.57 16.64 26.91
N PHE A 106 9.67 16.40 26.20
CA PHE A 106 9.68 16.52 24.74
C PHE A 106 8.80 15.44 24.10
N TRP A 107 8.83 14.21 24.61
CA TRP A 107 7.97 13.14 24.10
C TRP A 107 6.48 13.48 24.21
N SER A 108 6.05 14.03 25.35
CA SER A 108 4.66 14.45 25.58
C SER A 108 4.20 15.53 24.59
N ILE A 109 5.06 16.51 24.28
CA ILE A 109 4.71 17.59 23.33
C ILE A 109 4.44 17.02 21.92
N PHE A 110 5.31 16.14 21.42
CA PHE A 110 5.14 15.54 20.10
C PHE A 110 3.98 14.53 20.06
N ALA A 111 3.72 13.83 21.17
CA ALA A 111 2.52 12.99 21.30
C ALA A 111 1.23 13.82 21.20
N VAL A 112 1.18 14.98 21.87
CA VAL A 112 0.04 15.91 21.77
C VAL A 112 -0.06 16.50 20.36
N LEU A 113 1.06 16.83 19.73
CA LEU A 113 1.09 17.29 18.33
C LEU A 113 0.55 16.23 17.36
N ALA A 114 0.82 14.95 17.59
CA ALA A 114 0.27 13.84 16.81
C ALA A 114 -1.24 13.59 17.08
N LEU A 115 -1.74 13.95 18.26
CA LEU A 115 -3.17 13.87 18.56
C LEU A 115 -4.00 14.89 17.79
N ILE A 116 -3.43 16.04 17.38
CA ILE A 116 -4.14 17.06 16.60
C ILE A 116 -4.62 16.53 15.23
N PRO A 117 -3.75 16.02 14.33
CA PRO A 117 -4.20 15.46 13.06
C PRO A 117 -5.03 14.19 13.23
N ALA A 118 -4.78 13.39 14.27
CA ALA A 118 -5.63 12.25 14.60
C ALA A 118 -7.07 12.71 14.94
N ALA A 119 -7.22 13.70 15.81
CA ALA A 119 -8.51 14.28 16.17
C ALA A 119 -9.21 14.94 14.98
N LEU A 120 -8.46 15.63 14.10
CA LEU A 120 -9.02 16.16 12.86
C LEU A 120 -9.56 15.07 11.93
N LEU A 121 -8.88 13.91 11.85
CA LEU A 121 -9.40 12.74 11.12
C LEU A 121 -10.64 12.12 11.79
N PHE A 122 -10.75 12.16 13.12
CA PHE A 122 -11.96 11.72 13.84
C PHE A 122 -13.15 12.66 13.60
N LEU A 123 -12.91 13.97 13.44
CA LEU A 123 -13.95 14.97 13.17
C LEU A 123 -14.36 15.01 11.70
N GLN A 124 -13.59 14.40 10.80
CA GLN A 124 -13.90 14.37 9.39
C GLN A 124 -14.97 13.31 9.10
N GLU A 125 -16.03 13.68 8.37
CA GLU A 125 -17.05 12.74 7.93
C GLU A 125 -16.45 11.72 6.96
N THR A 126 -16.65 10.43 7.25
CA THR A 126 -16.22 9.34 6.37
C THR A 126 -17.10 9.32 5.13
N VAL A 127 -16.48 9.06 3.97
CA VAL A 127 -17.26 8.85 2.74
C VAL A 127 -18.18 7.64 2.94
N ASN A 128 -19.46 7.78 2.60
CA ASN A 128 -20.47 6.75 2.76
C ASN A 128 -20.19 5.60 1.77
N ILE A 129 -19.58 4.52 2.26
CA ILE A 129 -19.32 3.27 1.52
C ILE A 129 -20.47 2.31 1.89
N PRO A 130 -21.09 1.58 0.94
CA PRO A 130 -22.21 0.68 1.22
C PRO A 130 -21.97 -0.22 2.45
N GLU A 131 -22.97 -0.28 3.33
CA GLU A 131 -22.92 -0.67 4.75
C GLU A 131 -22.42 -2.10 5.05
N ASN A 132 -22.10 -2.90 4.04
CA ASN A 132 -21.93 -4.35 4.17
C ASN A 132 -20.57 -4.81 4.75
N PHE A 133 -19.60 -3.91 4.93
CA PHE A 133 -18.26 -4.22 5.47
C PHE A 133 -17.70 -3.09 6.37
N ALA A 134 -18.53 -2.51 7.23
CA ALA A 134 -18.09 -1.46 8.14
C ALA A 134 -17.27 -2.02 9.31
N THR A 135 -15.96 -1.84 9.27
CA THR A 135 -15.10 -2.01 10.45
C THR A 135 -15.47 -0.92 11.48
N PRO A 136 -15.91 -1.28 12.70
CA PRO A 136 -16.56 -0.36 13.64
C PRO A 136 -15.64 0.68 14.28
N LEU A 137 -14.32 0.56 14.12
CA LEU A 137 -13.32 1.36 14.85
C LEU A 137 -12.34 2.15 13.95
N VAL A 138 -12.70 2.46 12.71
CA VAL A 138 -11.89 3.40 11.91
C VAL A 138 -12.37 4.82 12.26
N PRO A 139 -11.45 5.77 12.59
CA PRO A 139 -10.02 5.81 12.28
C PRO A 139 -9.06 5.28 13.36
N ALA A 140 -9.57 4.82 14.51
CA ALA A 140 -8.75 4.42 15.65
C ALA A 140 -7.78 3.25 15.33
N VAL A 141 -8.26 2.17 14.69
CA VAL A 141 -7.43 0.96 14.44
C VAL A 141 -6.22 1.26 13.57
N PRO A 142 -6.36 1.93 12.40
CA PRO A 142 -5.19 2.26 11.57
C PRO A 142 -4.24 3.26 12.24
N LEU A 143 -4.74 4.24 13.00
CA LEU A 143 -3.90 5.21 13.70
C LEU A 143 -3.04 4.56 14.80
N LEU A 144 -3.64 3.66 15.59
CA LEU A 144 -2.90 2.88 16.58
C LEU A 144 -1.88 1.96 15.91
N GLY A 145 -2.26 1.29 14.82
CA GLY A 145 -1.36 0.45 14.03
C GLY A 145 -0.12 1.21 13.56
N ILE A 146 -0.30 2.38 12.95
CA ILE A 146 0.82 3.25 12.51
C ILE A 146 1.70 3.64 13.72
N THR A 147 1.08 4.02 14.84
CA THR A 147 1.81 4.42 16.05
C THR A 147 2.71 3.31 16.58
N PHE A 148 2.16 2.11 16.77
CA PHE A 148 2.94 0.96 17.24
C PHE A 148 4.02 0.55 16.23
N ASN A 149 3.70 0.55 14.93
CA ASN A 149 4.66 0.16 13.91
C ASN A 149 5.86 1.09 13.84
N VAL A 150 5.62 2.40 13.84
CA VAL A 150 6.68 3.42 13.78
C VAL A 150 7.53 3.38 15.05
N PHE A 151 6.91 3.17 16.21
CA PHE A 151 7.64 2.95 17.45
C PHE A 151 8.55 1.72 17.37
N MET A 152 8.04 0.57 16.91
CA MET A 152 8.85 -0.63 16.74
C MET A 152 9.99 -0.39 15.74
N MET A 153 9.71 0.26 14.60
CA MET A 153 10.72 0.58 13.59
C MET A 153 11.84 1.48 14.12
N ALA A 154 11.53 2.43 15.01
CA ALA A 154 12.53 3.31 15.61
C ALA A 154 13.51 2.57 16.53
N ASN A 155 13.07 1.48 17.16
CA ASN A 155 13.91 0.66 18.03
C ASN A 155 14.89 -0.25 17.26
N LEU A 156 14.75 -0.40 15.93
CA LEU A 156 15.68 -1.19 15.13
C LEU A 156 16.98 -0.40 14.88
N GLY A 157 18.11 -1.13 14.85
CA GLY A 157 19.42 -0.55 14.59
C GLY A 157 19.50 0.18 13.23
N TYR A 158 20.33 1.22 13.17
CA TYR A 158 20.55 2.02 11.96
C TYR A 158 21.03 1.19 10.75
N ALA A 159 21.73 0.08 10.99
CA ALA A 159 22.19 -0.82 9.94
C ALA A 159 21.01 -1.42 9.16
N THR A 160 19.89 -1.71 9.82
CA THR A 160 18.69 -2.26 9.19
C THR A 160 18.01 -1.24 8.29
N TRP A 161 17.98 0.02 8.70
CA TRP A 161 17.46 1.14 7.89
C TRP A 161 18.28 1.36 6.62
N ILE A 162 19.61 1.35 6.72
CA ILE A 162 20.49 1.50 5.55
C ILE A 162 20.26 0.36 4.55
N ARG A 163 20.20 -0.89 5.04
CA ARG A 163 19.90 -2.06 4.20
C ARG A 163 18.56 -1.90 3.49
N LEU A 164 17.52 -1.49 4.21
CA LEU A 164 16.20 -1.26 3.65
C LEU A 164 16.23 -0.24 2.51
N VAL A 165 16.85 0.92 2.72
CA VAL A 165 16.94 1.97 1.70
C VAL A 165 17.68 1.46 0.47
N ILE A 166 18.78 0.72 0.65
CA ILE A 166 19.52 0.10 -0.46
C ILE A 166 18.62 -0.87 -1.24
N TRP A 167 17.95 -1.80 -0.56
CA TRP A 167 17.05 -2.77 -1.19
C TRP A 167 15.84 -2.11 -1.87
N LEU A 168 15.28 -1.06 -1.26
CA LEU A 168 14.17 -0.29 -1.82
C LEU A 168 14.61 0.42 -3.10
N VAL A 169 15.76 1.10 -3.08
CA VAL A 169 16.29 1.80 -4.26
C VAL A 169 16.58 0.81 -5.39
N ILE A 170 17.20 -0.33 -5.10
CA ILE A 170 17.44 -1.39 -6.09
C ILE A 170 16.10 -1.87 -6.67
N GLY A 171 15.12 -2.19 -5.82
CA GLY A 171 13.80 -2.66 -6.24
C GLY A 171 13.08 -1.64 -7.12
N VAL A 172 13.07 -0.37 -6.70
CA VAL A 172 12.47 0.74 -7.46
C VAL A 172 13.18 0.95 -8.79
N LEU A 173 14.51 0.91 -8.83
CA LEU A 173 15.28 1.04 -10.08
C LEU A 173 14.95 -0.10 -11.06
N PHE A 174 15.01 -1.36 -10.61
CA PHE A 174 14.63 -2.50 -11.43
C PHE A 174 13.18 -2.39 -11.92
N TYR A 175 12.27 -1.99 -11.04
CA TYR A 175 10.86 -1.84 -11.33
C TYR A 175 10.59 -0.71 -12.34
N PHE A 176 11.13 0.49 -12.14
CA PHE A 176 10.92 1.64 -13.04
C PHE A 176 11.56 1.43 -14.41
N LEU A 177 12.78 0.87 -14.46
CA LEU A 177 13.47 0.57 -15.73
C LEU A 177 12.68 -0.42 -16.60
N TYR A 178 11.97 -1.36 -15.97
CA TYR A 178 11.08 -2.29 -16.64
C TYR A 178 9.70 -1.68 -16.94
N SER A 179 9.08 -1.01 -15.95
CA SER A 179 7.72 -0.46 -15.99
C SER A 179 7.52 0.61 -17.06
N ILE A 180 8.49 1.52 -17.23
CA ILE A 180 8.40 2.60 -18.25
C ILE A 180 8.34 2.03 -19.67
N ARG A 181 8.94 0.85 -19.92
CA ARG A 181 9.04 0.27 -21.26
C ARG A 181 7.82 -0.58 -21.66
N LYS A 182 6.92 -0.92 -20.73
CA LYS A 182 5.80 -1.86 -20.98
C LYS A 182 4.44 -1.44 -20.42
N SER A 183 4.27 -0.19 -19.95
CA SER A 183 2.98 0.29 -19.43
C SER A 183 1.87 0.21 -20.49
N LYS A 184 0.91 -0.70 -20.29
CA LYS A 184 -0.28 -0.90 -21.16
C LYS A 184 -1.54 -0.23 -20.60
N LEU A 185 -1.42 0.63 -19.58
CA LEU A 185 -2.56 1.24 -18.88
C LEU A 185 -3.16 2.47 -19.59
N ALA A 186 -2.78 2.73 -20.84
CA ALA A 186 -3.34 3.78 -21.68
C ALA A 186 -4.06 3.19 -22.89
N GLN A 187 -4.82 2.10 -22.73
CA GLN A 187 -5.90 1.84 -23.68
C GLN A 187 -7.04 2.81 -23.33
N PRO A 188 -7.43 3.71 -24.26
CA PRO A 188 -8.64 4.50 -24.07
C PRO A 188 -9.77 3.50 -23.85
N ILE A 189 -10.65 3.78 -22.89
CA ILE A 189 -11.96 3.14 -22.79
C ILE A 189 -12.62 3.41 -24.15
N THR A 190 -12.49 2.47 -25.08
CA THR A 190 -12.99 2.61 -26.45
C THR A 190 -14.41 2.10 -26.39
N ASP A 191 -15.36 3.03 -26.32
CA ASP A 191 -16.68 3.06 -26.96
C ASP A 191 -17.65 1.84 -26.87
N GLU A 192 -17.24 0.66 -26.39
CA GLU A 192 -18.09 -0.53 -26.34
C GLU A 192 -19.20 -0.43 -25.29
N ALA A 193 -18.97 0.25 -24.16
CA ALA A 193 -20.00 0.45 -23.14
C ALA A 193 -21.09 1.44 -23.59
N THR A 194 -20.78 2.35 -24.50
CA THR A 194 -21.78 3.30 -25.03
C THR A 194 -22.57 2.72 -26.20
N VAL A 195 -22.02 1.77 -26.96
CA VAL A 195 -22.73 1.15 -28.08
C VAL A 195 -23.78 0.15 -27.59
N ASP A 196 -23.47 -0.64 -26.55
CA ASP A 196 -24.42 -1.62 -25.96
C ASP A 196 -25.64 -0.91 -25.35
N ASP A 197 -25.41 0.16 -24.58
CA ASP A 197 -26.49 0.98 -24.01
C ASP A 197 -27.31 1.69 -25.11
N THR A 198 -26.68 2.12 -26.21
CA THR A 198 -27.39 2.81 -27.30
C THR A 198 -28.18 1.82 -28.18
N GLU A 199 -27.66 0.62 -28.45
CA GLU A 199 -28.39 -0.45 -29.15
C GLU A 199 -29.57 -0.98 -28.32
N GLU A 200 -29.42 -1.17 -27.00
CA GLU A 200 -30.55 -1.56 -26.14
C GLU A 200 -31.65 -0.50 -26.12
N ILE A 201 -31.29 0.78 -26.06
CA ILE A 201 -32.26 1.89 -26.09
C ILE A 201 -32.96 1.97 -27.47
N GLU A 202 -32.22 1.76 -28.57
CA GLU A 202 -32.78 1.78 -29.93
C GLU A 202 -33.71 0.58 -30.20
N LEU A 203 -33.44 -0.58 -29.59
CA LEU A 203 -34.32 -1.76 -29.66
C LEU A 203 -35.56 -1.66 -28.76
N GLU A 204 -35.53 -0.89 -27.68
CA GLU A 204 -36.68 -0.66 -26.79
C GLU A 204 -37.64 0.42 -27.32
N GLU A 205 -37.14 1.40 -28.08
CA GLU A 205 -37.96 2.43 -28.75
C GLU A 205 -38.67 1.93 -30.03
N LEU A 206 -38.27 0.78 -30.58
CA LEU A 206 -38.97 0.21 -31.74
C LEU A 206 -40.39 -0.27 -31.33
N PRO A 207 -41.46 0.21 -32.00
CA PRO A 207 -42.82 -0.20 -31.71
C PRO A 207 -42.97 -1.72 -31.96
N LYS A 208 -43.43 -2.45 -30.95
CA LYS A 208 -43.52 -3.93 -30.89
C LYS A 208 -44.35 -4.62 -31.98
N ASP A 209 -44.88 -3.88 -32.95
CA ASP A 209 -45.81 -4.34 -33.96
C ASP A 209 -45.17 -4.47 -35.36
N SER A 210 -43.85 -4.30 -35.50
CA SER A 210 -43.13 -4.31 -36.78
C SER A 210 -42.34 -5.59 -37.11
N ILE A 211 -42.76 -6.76 -36.59
CA ILE A 211 -42.34 -8.08 -37.11
C ILE A 211 -43.56 -8.98 -37.27
#